data_AF-A0A1A8J2F7-F1
#
_entry.id   AF-A0A1A8J2F7-F1
#
_cell.length_a   1.000
_cell.length_b   1.000
_cell.length_c   1.000
_cell.angle_alpha   90.00
_cell.angle_beta   90.00
_cell.angle_gamma   90.00
#
_symmetry.space_group_name_H-M   'P 1'
#
loop_
_entity.id
_entity.type
_entity.pdbx_description
1 polymer ?
#
loop_
_entity_poly.entity_id
_entity_poly.type
_entity_poly.pdbx_seq_one_letter_code
_entity_poly.pdbx_strand_id
1 'polypeptide(L)'
;MLQPDDDSIFFICDTHRPVDVVNVYNDTQIKLLIKQDDDLGVPSYDDIFRDEEEEDDDSGNESDEGSEPSGKRRRFDEGAIERRIERQRARREWEARRREILFDYEQFEFHGTSAAMMFFELAWVLTKDTKDMLWWAIIGLTDQQIHDKITHMKYVTDVATMQRHVSRHNHRNEDEENSLSIDCMRISFEYDLRLSLYQHWSLYESICNSCYTSSSFKLWTLNGQKKLREFLADMGLPLKQ
;
A
#
# COMPACT_ATOMS: atom_id res chain seq x y z
N MET A 1 15.93 11.74 8.07
CA MET A 1 16.54 10.42 8.39
C MET A 1 17.76 10.09 7.54
N LEU A 2 17.93 10.62 6.31
CA LEU A 2 19.09 10.30 5.45
C LEU A 2 20.08 11.47 5.21
N GLN A 3 19.65 12.72 5.42
CA GLN A 3 20.45 13.93 5.14
C GLN A 3 21.26 13.85 3.81
N PRO A 4 20.59 13.57 2.69
CA PRO A 4 21.26 13.41 1.40
C PRO A 4 21.68 14.75 0.82
N ASP A 5 22.58 14.71 -0.17
CA ASP A 5 22.89 15.88 -0.99
C ASP A 5 21.64 16.34 -1.79
N ASP A 6 21.51 17.65 -2.03
CA ASP A 6 20.33 18.27 -2.64
C ASP A 6 19.99 17.73 -4.05
N ASP A 7 20.98 17.20 -4.77
CA ASP A 7 20.83 16.63 -6.11
C ASP A 7 20.42 15.15 -6.12
N SER A 8 20.33 14.51 -4.94
CA SER A 8 19.91 13.12 -4.82
C SER A 8 18.43 12.94 -5.16
N ILE A 9 18.12 11.96 -6.03
CA ILE A 9 16.75 11.59 -6.39
C ILE A 9 16.43 10.18 -5.88
N PHE A 10 15.33 10.05 -5.13
CA PHE A 10 14.83 8.81 -4.55
C PHE A 10 13.59 8.34 -5.31
N PHE A 11 13.67 7.16 -5.93
CA PHE A 11 12.51 6.48 -6.50
C PHE A 11 11.97 5.46 -5.49
N ILE A 12 10.73 5.65 -5.05
CA ILE A 12 10.10 4.79 -4.03
C ILE A 12 9.00 3.97 -4.70
N CYS A 13 9.26 2.68 -4.92
CA CYS A 13 8.23 1.70 -5.30
C CYS A 13 7.92 0.81 -4.10
N ASP A 14 6.99 1.27 -3.27
CA ASP A 14 6.55 0.55 -2.07
C ASP A 14 5.04 0.34 -2.11
N THR A 15 4.61 -0.81 -1.60
CA THR A 15 3.20 -1.18 -1.44
C THR A 15 2.63 -0.71 -0.12
N HIS A 16 3.44 -0.45 0.91
CA HIS A 16 2.94 -0.06 2.23
C HIS A 16 2.26 1.31 2.21
N ARG A 17 1.18 1.43 2.99
CA ARG A 17 0.38 2.64 3.16
C ARG A 17 0.00 2.81 4.64
N PRO A 18 -0.23 4.04 5.10
CA PRO A 18 -0.15 5.31 4.37
C PRO A 18 1.30 5.72 4.01
N VAL A 19 1.46 6.62 3.04
CA VAL A 19 2.77 7.16 2.67
C VAL A 19 3.05 8.35 3.56
N ASP A 20 4.27 8.48 4.10
CA ASP A 20 4.65 9.65 4.88
C ASP A 20 4.36 10.96 4.11
N VAL A 21 3.70 11.92 4.77
CA VAL A 21 3.24 13.16 4.14
C VAL A 21 4.38 14.01 3.61
N VAL A 22 5.56 13.98 4.23
CA VAL A 22 6.74 14.70 3.72
C VAL A 22 7.20 14.07 2.41
N ASN A 23 7.19 12.75 2.30
CA ASN A 23 7.51 12.06 1.05
C ASN A 23 6.49 12.35 -0.06
N VAL A 24 5.20 12.53 0.28
CA VAL A 24 4.16 12.87 -0.69
C VAL A 24 4.33 14.29 -1.23
N TYR A 25 4.57 15.24 -0.34
CA TYR A 25 4.65 16.67 -0.69
C TYR A 25 6.04 17.12 -1.13
N ASN A 26 7.07 16.27 -1.04
CA ASN A 26 8.39 16.55 -1.60
C ASN A 26 8.38 16.35 -3.13
N ASP A 27 8.42 17.45 -3.87
CA ASP A 27 8.40 17.48 -5.34
C ASP A 27 9.80 17.49 -5.97
N THR A 28 10.85 17.66 -5.17
CA THR A 28 12.24 17.77 -5.63
C THR A 28 12.91 16.39 -5.70
N GLN A 29 13.21 15.80 -4.54
CA GLN A 29 14.04 14.61 -4.39
C GLN A 29 13.24 13.31 -4.44
N ILE A 30 11.99 13.30 -3.97
CA ILE A 30 11.19 12.08 -3.87
C ILE A 30 10.33 11.86 -5.12
N LYS A 31 10.36 10.65 -5.67
CA LYS A 31 9.57 10.20 -6.81
C LYS A 31 8.82 8.92 -6.43
N LEU A 32 7.56 9.05 -6.07
CA LEU A 32 6.69 7.94 -5.71
C LEU A 32 6.25 7.18 -6.98
N LEU A 33 6.63 5.91 -7.08
CA LEU A 33 6.21 4.98 -8.14
C LEU A 33 4.95 4.23 -7.69
N ILE A 34 3.85 4.98 -7.56
CA ILE A 34 2.55 4.50 -7.09
C ILE A 34 1.51 4.68 -8.19
N LYS A 35 0.53 3.77 -8.27
CA LYS A 35 -0.58 3.89 -9.22
C LYS A 35 -1.49 5.05 -8.83
N GLN A 36 -1.86 5.90 -9.79
CA GLN A 36 -2.69 7.08 -9.55
C GLN A 36 -4.08 6.75 -9.00
N ASP A 37 -4.61 5.57 -9.32
CA ASP A 37 -5.92 5.11 -8.86
C ASP A 37 -5.89 4.49 -7.46
N ASP A 38 -4.71 4.31 -6.84
CA ASP A 38 -4.64 3.93 -5.43
C ASP A 38 -5.14 5.12 -4.59
N ASP A 39 -6.28 4.95 -3.90
CA ASP A 39 -6.75 5.97 -2.95
C ASP A 39 -5.76 6.06 -1.78
N LEU A 40 -5.01 7.16 -1.73
CA LEU A 40 -3.99 7.41 -0.73
C LEU A 40 -4.52 8.13 0.51
N GLY A 41 -5.73 8.72 0.45
CA GLY A 41 -6.31 9.46 1.57
C GLY A 41 -5.44 10.59 2.14
N VAL A 42 -4.56 11.19 1.31
CA VAL A 42 -3.57 12.18 1.78
C VAL A 42 -4.28 13.45 2.26
N PRO A 43 -3.98 13.96 3.47
CA PRO A 43 -4.49 15.24 3.96
C PRO A 43 -4.04 16.41 3.10
N SER A 44 -4.81 17.50 3.06
CA SER A 44 -4.45 18.73 2.33
C SER A 44 -3.18 19.37 2.89
N TYR A 45 -2.32 19.91 2.02
CA TYR A 45 -1.06 20.57 2.41
C TYR A 45 -1.29 21.65 3.48
N ASP A 46 -2.26 22.55 3.26
CA ASP A 46 -2.54 23.70 4.15
C ASP A 46 -2.99 23.29 5.57
N ASP A 47 -3.49 22.06 5.72
CA ASP A 47 -3.92 21.52 7.02
C ASP A 47 -2.74 20.97 7.85
N ILE A 48 -1.62 20.64 7.21
CA ILE A 48 -0.49 19.93 7.83
C ILE A 48 0.87 20.62 7.67
N PHE A 49 1.00 21.60 6.78
CA PHE A 49 2.19 22.42 6.59
C PHE A 49 1.83 23.91 6.69
N ARG A 50 2.79 24.71 7.18
CA ARG A 50 2.66 26.17 7.32
C ARG A 50 4.03 26.78 7.07
N ASP A 51 4.05 27.96 6.46
CA ASP A 51 5.31 28.66 6.15
C ASP A 51 6.01 29.11 7.44
N GLU A 52 7.32 28.83 7.52
CA GLU A 52 8.18 29.11 8.69
C GLU A 52 8.27 30.61 9.02
N GLU A 53 7.96 31.50 8.07
CA GLU A 53 7.97 32.96 8.26
C GLU A 53 6.94 33.45 9.30
N GLU A 54 5.96 32.64 9.68
CA GLU A 54 5.01 32.95 10.75
C GLU A 54 5.44 32.42 12.14
N GLU A 55 6.62 31.78 12.25
CA GLU A 55 7.13 31.18 13.50
C GLU A 55 8.12 32.06 14.28
N ASP A 56 8.84 32.97 13.62
CA ASP A 56 9.95 33.70 14.23
C ASP A 56 9.58 34.96 15.03
N ASP A 57 8.31 35.41 15.00
CA ASP A 57 7.90 36.67 15.64
C ASP A 57 7.59 36.55 17.15
N ASP A 58 7.82 35.39 17.77
CA ASP A 58 7.52 35.15 19.20
C ASP A 58 8.76 34.96 20.11
N SER A 59 9.98 35.06 19.58
CA SER A 59 11.23 35.01 20.37
C SER A 59 11.63 36.35 21.01
N GLY A 60 10.65 37.21 21.31
CA GLY A 60 10.81 38.41 22.14
C GLY A 60 11.08 38.04 23.60
N ASN A 61 12.30 37.57 23.86
CA ASN A 61 12.84 37.25 25.16
C ASN A 61 12.96 38.55 25.99
N GLU A 62 11.96 38.83 26.84
CA GLU A 62 12.05 39.78 27.95
C GLU A 62 12.96 39.18 29.04
N SER A 63 14.26 39.10 28.77
CA SER A 63 15.28 39.01 29.84
C SER A 63 16.02 40.33 29.91
N ASP A 64 15.35 41.32 30.48
CA ASP A 64 15.96 42.56 30.95
C ASP A 64 16.53 42.34 32.37
N GLU A 65 17.63 41.57 32.46
CA GLU A 65 18.53 41.64 33.61
C GLU A 65 19.52 42.81 33.37
N GLY A 66 19.08 44.04 33.66
CA GLY A 66 19.92 45.20 33.36
C GLY A 66 19.40 46.58 33.74
N SER A 67 18.94 46.76 34.99
CA SER A 67 19.07 48.00 35.78
C SER A 67 18.97 49.38 35.05
N GLU A 68 17.81 50.05 35.10
CA GLU A 68 17.64 51.43 35.62
C GLU A 68 16.20 51.98 35.45
N PRO A 69 15.64 52.72 36.44
CA PRO A 69 14.26 53.20 36.40
C PRO A 69 14.16 54.55 35.69
N SER A 70 14.15 54.55 34.37
CA SER A 70 13.88 55.76 33.56
C SER A 70 12.39 55.90 33.27
N GLY A 71 11.72 56.80 34.00
CA GLY A 71 10.29 57.11 33.92
C GLY A 71 9.82 57.71 32.60
N LYS A 72 9.53 56.86 31.61
CA LYS A 72 8.53 57.12 30.56
C LYS A 72 7.60 55.92 30.50
N ARG A 73 6.34 56.11 30.90
CA ARG A 73 5.26 55.13 30.72
C ARG A 73 5.23 54.73 29.24
N ARG A 74 5.81 53.57 28.90
CA ARG A 74 5.56 52.88 27.64
C ARG A 74 4.04 52.67 27.58
N ARG A 75 3.38 53.33 26.65
CA ARG A 75 1.95 53.12 26.39
C ARG A 75 1.87 51.68 25.89
N PHE A 76 1.43 50.77 26.75
CA PHE A 76 1.14 49.39 26.37
C PHE A 76 0.16 49.44 25.20
N ASP A 77 0.59 49.02 24.02
CA ASP A 77 -0.30 48.89 22.86
C ASP A 77 -1.16 47.64 23.09
N GLU A 78 -2.28 47.85 23.77
CA GLU A 78 -3.27 46.82 24.09
C GLU A 78 -3.71 46.06 22.82
N GLY A 79 -3.79 46.75 21.67
CA GLY A 79 -4.08 46.15 20.37
C GLY A 79 -2.95 45.30 19.79
N ALA A 80 -1.68 45.53 20.16
CA ALA A 80 -0.59 44.62 19.81
C ALA A 80 -0.63 43.32 20.63
N ILE A 81 -0.98 43.42 21.91
CA ILE A 81 -1.11 42.27 22.81
C ILE A 81 -2.30 41.40 22.41
N GLU A 82 -3.45 42.00 22.10
CA GLU A 82 -4.64 41.27 21.63
C GLU A 82 -4.36 40.51 20.33
N ARG A 83 -3.71 41.16 19.35
CA ARG A 83 -3.28 40.51 18.10
C ARG A 83 -2.31 39.34 18.34
N ARG A 84 -1.38 39.46 19.29
CA ARG A 84 -0.46 38.37 19.67
C ARG A 84 -1.22 37.19 20.28
N ILE A 85 -2.16 37.45 21.19
CA ILE A 85 -3.00 36.41 21.82
C ILE A 85 -3.86 35.69 20.79
N GLU A 86 -4.46 36.41 19.85
CA GLU A 86 -5.29 35.83 18.79
C GLU A 86 -4.46 34.93 17.86
N ARG A 87 -3.26 35.36 17.45
CA ARG A 87 -2.33 34.52 16.67
C ARG A 87 -1.92 33.25 17.42
N GLN A 88 -1.55 33.36 18.69
CA GLN A 88 -1.20 32.20 19.51
C GLN A 88 -2.38 31.24 19.68
N ARG A 89 -3.61 31.75 19.81
CA ARG A 89 -4.81 30.92 19.85
C ARG A 89 -5.03 30.19 18.52
N ALA A 90 -4.97 30.91 17.41
CA ALA A 90 -5.11 30.33 16.07
C ALA A 90 -4.04 29.25 15.81
N ARG A 91 -2.79 29.49 16.23
CA ARG A 91 -1.70 28.50 16.18
C ARG A 91 -2.03 27.24 16.99
N ARG A 92 -2.43 27.38 18.25
CA ARG A 92 -2.81 26.22 19.10
C ARG A 92 -3.99 25.44 18.52
N GLU A 93 -4.97 26.12 17.96
CA GLU A 93 -6.12 25.48 17.31
C GLU A 93 -5.71 24.74 16.03
N TRP A 94 -4.80 25.32 15.23
CA TRP A 94 -4.24 24.66 14.05
C TRP A 94 -3.39 23.45 14.41
N GLU A 95 -2.48 23.55 15.39
CA GLU A 95 -1.66 22.42 15.86
C GLU A 95 -2.51 21.29 16.45
N ALA A 96 -3.63 21.61 17.10
CA ALA A 96 -4.59 20.62 17.57
C ALA A 96 -5.26 19.89 16.40
N ARG A 97 -5.78 20.64 15.41
CA ARG A 97 -6.40 20.06 14.20
C ARG A 97 -5.41 19.22 13.40
N ARG A 98 -4.19 19.73 13.17
CA ARG A 98 -3.12 19.02 12.47
C ARG A 98 -2.81 17.67 13.13
N ARG A 99 -2.75 17.62 14.46
CA ARG A 99 -2.53 16.37 15.19
C ARG A 99 -3.67 15.37 15.01
N GLU A 100 -4.90 15.83 15.00
CA GLU A 100 -6.07 14.99 14.74
C GLU A 100 -6.05 14.42 13.32
N ILE A 101 -5.79 15.27 12.32
CA ILE A 101 -5.68 14.88 10.91
C ILE A 101 -4.57 13.85 10.68
N LEU A 102 -3.38 14.09 11.22
CA LEU A 102 -2.26 13.15 11.09
C LEU A 102 -2.52 11.85 11.84
N PHE A 103 -3.19 11.92 13.00
CA PHE A 103 -3.60 10.71 13.72
C PHE A 103 -4.55 9.86 12.89
N ASP A 104 -5.58 10.46 12.30
CA ASP A 104 -6.55 9.75 11.46
C ASP A 104 -5.89 9.18 10.20
N TYR A 105 -4.95 9.92 9.60
CA TYR A 105 -4.19 9.48 8.44
C TYR A 105 -3.30 8.26 8.74
N GLU A 106 -2.58 8.28 9.85
CA GLU A 106 -1.59 7.26 10.24
C GLU A 106 -2.20 6.10 11.04
N GLN A 107 -3.50 6.16 11.36
CA GLN A 107 -4.16 5.21 12.26
C GLN A 107 -4.13 3.75 11.75
N PHE A 108 -4.22 3.55 10.43
CA PHE A 108 -4.38 2.23 9.82
C PHE A 108 -3.36 1.96 8.74
N GLU A 109 -2.61 0.87 8.90
CA GLU A 109 -1.69 0.37 7.88
C GLU A 109 -2.40 -0.57 6.91
N PHE A 110 -2.06 -0.45 5.62
CA PHE A 110 -2.57 -1.33 4.56
C PHE A 110 -1.57 -1.43 3.40
N HIS A 111 -1.90 -2.22 2.37
CA HIS A 111 -1.10 -2.30 1.16
C HIS A 111 -1.88 -1.84 -0.09
N GLY A 112 -1.19 -1.06 -0.93
CA GLY A 112 -1.64 -0.66 -2.25
C GLY A 112 -1.32 -1.70 -3.34
N THR A 113 -1.27 -1.24 -4.58
CA THR A 113 -0.99 -2.08 -5.75
C THR A 113 0.38 -2.77 -5.67
N SER A 114 0.46 -4.03 -6.11
CA SER A 114 1.70 -4.82 -6.10
C SER A 114 2.84 -4.13 -6.85
N ALA A 115 4.03 -4.06 -6.24
CA ALA A 115 5.23 -3.51 -6.87
C ALA A 115 5.61 -4.26 -8.16
N ALA A 116 5.40 -5.58 -8.20
CA ALA A 116 5.68 -6.37 -9.40
C ALA A 116 4.75 -5.98 -10.56
N MET A 117 3.48 -5.66 -10.27
CA MET A 117 2.56 -5.12 -11.27
C MET A 117 3.03 -3.73 -11.76
N MET A 118 3.48 -2.84 -10.86
CA MET A 118 4.01 -1.52 -11.25
C MET A 118 5.18 -1.63 -12.23
N PHE A 119 6.13 -2.52 -11.96
CA PHE A 119 7.27 -2.74 -12.86
C PHE A 119 6.88 -3.42 -14.17
N PHE A 120 5.90 -4.33 -14.14
CA PHE A 120 5.37 -4.92 -15.38
C PHE A 120 4.68 -3.87 -16.26
N GLU A 121 3.83 -3.02 -15.68
CA GLU A 121 3.17 -1.92 -16.40
C GLU A 121 4.20 -0.94 -16.99
N LEU A 122 5.26 -0.61 -16.23
CA LEU A 122 6.38 0.20 -16.74
C LEU A 122 7.05 -0.47 -17.95
N ALA A 123 7.37 -1.76 -17.86
CA ALA A 123 7.96 -2.51 -18.97
C ALA A 123 7.03 -2.51 -20.19
N TRP A 124 5.72 -2.64 -19.99
CA TRP A 124 4.72 -2.58 -21.04
C TRP A 124 4.65 -1.21 -21.72
N VAL A 125 4.64 -0.11 -20.95
CA VAL A 125 4.71 1.26 -21.50
C VAL A 125 5.98 1.45 -22.34
N LEU A 126 7.09 0.81 -21.95
CA LEU A 126 8.34 0.80 -22.70
C LEU A 126 8.38 -0.21 -23.85
N THR A 127 7.32 -0.96 -24.10
CA THR A 127 7.23 -2.06 -25.10
C THR A 127 8.28 -3.16 -24.91
N LYS A 128 8.67 -3.41 -23.66
CA LYS A 128 9.69 -4.40 -23.24
C LYS A 128 9.11 -5.50 -22.35
N ASP A 129 7.79 -5.58 -22.25
CA ASP A 129 7.11 -6.61 -21.48
C ASP A 129 7.29 -8.02 -22.08
N THR A 130 7.63 -8.97 -21.22
CA THR A 130 7.76 -10.39 -21.56
C THR A 130 6.73 -11.21 -20.79
N LYS A 131 6.50 -12.45 -21.25
CA LYS A 131 5.62 -13.38 -20.54
C LYS A 131 6.13 -13.69 -19.13
N ASP A 132 7.46 -13.79 -18.97
CA ASP A 132 8.08 -14.03 -17.67
C ASP A 132 7.80 -12.89 -16.69
N MET A 133 7.90 -11.63 -17.15
CA MET A 133 7.54 -10.48 -16.34
C MET A 133 6.06 -10.47 -15.96
N LEU A 134 5.16 -10.86 -16.88
CA LEU A 134 3.75 -11.03 -16.57
C LEU A 134 3.55 -12.10 -15.49
N TRP A 135 4.25 -13.22 -15.59
CA TRP A 135 4.19 -14.28 -14.59
C TRP A 135 4.72 -13.82 -13.22
N TRP A 136 5.82 -13.05 -13.18
CA TRP A 136 6.32 -12.45 -11.95
C TRP A 136 5.33 -11.45 -11.33
N ALA A 137 4.64 -10.65 -12.16
CA ALA A 137 3.59 -9.76 -11.69
C ALA A 137 2.40 -10.53 -11.09
N ILE A 138 1.98 -11.63 -11.73
CA ILE A 138 0.95 -12.54 -11.19
C ILE A 138 1.39 -13.10 -9.84
N ILE A 139 2.62 -13.60 -9.72
CA ILE A 139 3.17 -14.09 -8.44
C ILE A 139 3.14 -12.98 -7.38
N GLY A 140 3.58 -11.76 -7.72
CA GLY A 140 3.59 -10.63 -6.79
C GLY A 140 2.19 -10.17 -6.35
N LEU A 141 1.17 -10.34 -7.19
CA LEU A 141 -0.22 -10.10 -6.81
C LEU A 141 -0.76 -11.23 -5.93
N THR A 142 -0.45 -12.49 -6.26
CA THR A 142 -0.85 -13.66 -5.48
C THR A 142 -0.19 -13.66 -4.10
N ASP A 143 1.03 -13.16 -3.95
CA ASP A 143 1.67 -12.95 -2.64
C ASP A 143 0.79 -12.08 -1.72
N GLN A 144 0.31 -10.95 -2.24
CA GLN A 144 -0.54 -10.04 -1.47
C GLN A 144 -1.87 -10.71 -1.06
N GLN A 145 -2.45 -11.54 -1.93
CA GLN A 145 -3.70 -12.25 -1.64
C GLN A 145 -3.52 -13.39 -0.64
N ILE A 146 -2.39 -14.12 -0.67
CA ILE A 146 -2.13 -15.22 0.27
C ILE A 146 -1.84 -14.69 1.68
N HIS A 147 -1.15 -13.55 1.77
CA HIS A 147 -0.81 -12.91 3.04
C HIS A 147 -1.87 -11.93 3.54
N ASP A 148 -3.06 -11.93 2.93
CA ASP A 148 -4.17 -11.03 3.28
C ASP A 148 -3.77 -9.54 3.36
N LYS A 149 -2.78 -9.11 2.55
CA LYS A 149 -2.29 -7.72 2.50
C LYS A 149 -3.26 -6.77 1.81
N ILE A 150 -4.08 -7.31 0.91
CA ILE A 150 -5.08 -6.56 0.14
C ILE A 150 -6.45 -7.20 0.30
N THR A 151 -7.50 -6.41 0.08
CA THR A 151 -8.87 -6.92 0.10
C THR A 151 -9.13 -7.84 -1.10
N HIS A 152 -10.06 -8.78 -0.94
CA HIS A 152 -10.51 -9.65 -2.03
C HIS A 152 -11.04 -8.84 -3.23
N MET A 153 -11.72 -7.71 -2.98
CA MET A 153 -12.23 -6.87 -4.07
C MET A 153 -11.09 -6.23 -4.87
N LYS A 154 -10.03 -5.77 -4.20
CA LYS A 154 -8.82 -5.28 -4.87
C LYS A 154 -8.14 -6.38 -5.68
N TYR A 155 -7.96 -7.56 -5.09
CA TYR A 155 -7.39 -8.71 -5.78
C TYR A 155 -8.16 -9.06 -7.07
N VAL A 156 -9.49 -9.18 -7.00
CA VAL A 156 -10.32 -9.47 -8.20
C VAL A 156 -10.17 -8.38 -9.27
N THR A 157 -10.11 -7.11 -8.87
CA THR A 157 -9.91 -5.99 -9.80
C THR A 157 -8.54 -6.04 -10.48
N ASP A 158 -7.50 -6.35 -9.72
CA ASP A 158 -6.12 -6.47 -10.21
C ASP A 158 -5.96 -7.72 -11.10
N VAL A 159 -6.59 -8.84 -10.76
CA VAL A 159 -6.68 -10.04 -11.60
C VAL A 159 -7.33 -9.74 -12.94
N ALA A 160 -8.42 -8.97 -12.98
CA ALA A 160 -9.05 -8.57 -14.24
C ALA A 160 -8.09 -7.75 -15.13
N THR A 161 -7.21 -6.95 -14.52
CA THR A 161 -6.15 -6.22 -15.24
C THR A 161 -5.09 -7.18 -15.80
N MET A 162 -4.61 -8.13 -15.00
CA MET A 162 -3.67 -9.15 -15.45
C MET A 162 -4.24 -10.03 -16.56
N GLN A 163 -5.53 -10.37 -16.50
CA GLN A 163 -6.21 -11.17 -17.53
C GLN A 163 -6.22 -10.48 -18.91
N ARG A 164 -6.31 -9.14 -18.95
CA ARG A 164 -6.18 -8.37 -20.20
C ARG A 164 -4.79 -8.54 -20.81
N HIS A 165 -3.75 -8.50 -19.99
CA HIS A 165 -2.36 -8.71 -20.42
C HIS A 165 -2.09 -10.15 -20.87
N VAL A 166 -2.64 -11.15 -20.17
CA VAL A 166 -2.59 -12.55 -20.59
C VAL A 166 -3.19 -12.70 -22.00
N SER A 167 -4.38 -12.12 -22.22
CA SER A 167 -5.06 -12.17 -23.51
C SER A 167 -4.23 -11.52 -24.62
N ARG A 168 -3.63 -10.34 -24.34
CA ARG A 168 -2.74 -9.62 -25.27
C ARG A 168 -1.49 -10.43 -25.63
N HIS A 169 -0.81 -11.02 -24.65
CA HIS A 169 0.38 -11.85 -24.88
C HIS A 169 0.05 -13.16 -25.61
N ASN A 170 -1.14 -13.70 -25.43
CA ASN A 170 -1.57 -14.91 -26.14
C ASN A 170 -1.88 -14.60 -27.61
N HIS A 171 -2.53 -13.48 -27.92
CA HIS A 171 -2.82 -13.09 -29.30
C HIS A 171 -1.54 -12.80 -30.11
N ARG A 172 -0.53 -12.17 -29.50
CA ARG A 172 0.79 -11.96 -30.13
C ARG A 172 1.45 -13.28 -30.57
N ASN A 173 1.14 -14.40 -29.93
CA ASN A 173 1.69 -15.71 -30.28
C ASN A 173 0.94 -16.41 -31.41
N GLU A 174 -0.27 -15.97 -31.77
CA GLU A 174 -1.01 -16.53 -32.90
C GLU A 174 -0.48 -15.94 -34.22
N ASP A 175 0.01 -14.70 -34.17
CA ASP A 175 0.61 -14.00 -35.32
C ASP A 175 2.02 -14.51 -35.66
N GLU A 176 2.76 -14.98 -34.66
CA GLU A 176 4.00 -15.73 -34.85
C GLU A 176 3.62 -17.20 -35.07
N GLU A 177 4.00 -17.87 -36.18
CA GLU A 177 3.72 -19.29 -36.49
C GLU A 177 4.34 -20.31 -35.49
N ASN A 178 4.48 -19.95 -34.22
CA ASN A 178 5.29 -20.59 -33.19
C ASN A 178 4.44 -21.27 -32.11
N SER A 179 3.14 -21.48 -32.35
CA SER A 179 2.17 -22.07 -31.41
C SER A 179 2.50 -23.50 -30.94
N LEU A 180 3.49 -24.14 -31.56
CA LEU A 180 4.00 -25.49 -31.28
C LEU A 180 5.44 -25.53 -30.74
N SER A 181 6.06 -24.38 -30.49
CA SER A 181 7.41 -24.35 -29.90
C SER A 181 7.37 -24.88 -28.46
N ILE A 182 8.09 -25.96 -28.21
CA ILE A 182 8.20 -26.66 -26.91
C ILE A 182 8.72 -25.73 -25.80
N ASP A 183 9.42 -24.64 -26.16
CA ASP A 183 10.07 -23.72 -25.23
C ASP A 183 9.28 -22.43 -24.96
N CYS A 184 8.03 -22.31 -25.44
CA CYS A 184 7.24 -21.10 -25.19
C CYS A 184 6.37 -21.24 -23.92
N MET A 185 6.65 -20.43 -22.90
CA MET A 185 5.76 -20.32 -21.74
C MET A 185 4.36 -19.87 -22.19
N ARG A 186 3.32 -20.56 -21.73
CA ARG A 186 1.92 -20.22 -21.96
C ARG A 186 1.26 -19.91 -20.63
N ILE A 187 0.55 -18.79 -20.57
CA ILE A 187 -0.22 -18.37 -19.39
C ILE A 187 -1.70 -18.44 -19.77
N SER A 188 -2.48 -19.20 -19.01
CA SER A 188 -3.94 -19.27 -19.09
C SER A 188 -4.55 -18.75 -17.80
N PHE A 189 -5.76 -18.19 -17.91
CA PHE A 189 -6.58 -17.84 -16.76
C PHE A 189 -7.60 -18.95 -16.52
N GLU A 190 -7.66 -19.47 -15.29
CA GLU A 190 -8.55 -20.57 -14.90
C GLU A 190 -9.21 -20.29 -13.55
N TYR A 191 -10.45 -20.76 -13.39
CA TYR A 191 -11.09 -20.82 -12.09
C TYR A 191 -10.66 -22.10 -11.39
N ASP A 192 -9.93 -21.97 -10.30
CA ASP A 192 -9.29 -23.10 -9.63
C ASP A 192 -9.71 -23.22 -8.15
N LEU A 193 -9.41 -24.38 -7.56
CA LEU A 193 -9.67 -24.73 -6.19
C LEU A 193 -8.76 -23.93 -5.25
N ARG A 194 -9.34 -23.43 -4.14
CA ARG A 194 -8.58 -22.81 -3.04
C ARG A 194 -7.98 -23.88 -2.13
N LEU A 195 -7.12 -24.73 -2.70
CA LEU A 195 -6.44 -25.83 -2.05
C LEU A 195 -4.93 -25.72 -2.24
N SER A 196 -4.18 -25.66 -1.14
CA SER A 196 -2.72 -25.55 -1.16
C SER A 196 -2.09 -26.80 -1.77
N LEU A 197 -1.29 -26.61 -2.82
CA LEU A 197 -0.47 -27.66 -3.44
C LEU A 197 -1.26 -28.89 -3.97
N TYR A 198 -2.54 -28.74 -4.31
CA TYR A 198 -3.38 -29.88 -4.71
C TYR A 198 -2.90 -30.59 -6.00
N GLN A 199 -2.08 -29.93 -6.82
CA GLN A 199 -1.46 -30.52 -8.01
C GLN A 199 -0.19 -31.33 -7.70
N HIS A 200 0.37 -31.20 -6.50
CA HIS A 200 1.64 -31.83 -6.11
C HIS A 200 1.49 -32.81 -4.93
N TRP A 201 0.40 -32.71 -4.17
CA TRP A 201 0.07 -33.59 -3.06
C TRP A 201 -1.17 -34.43 -3.37
N SER A 202 -1.43 -35.44 -2.54
CA SER A 202 -2.75 -36.08 -2.60
C SER A 202 -3.84 -35.06 -2.27
N LEU A 203 -5.03 -35.22 -2.86
CA LEU A 203 -6.16 -34.33 -2.58
C LEU A 203 -6.48 -34.29 -1.08
N TYR A 204 -6.38 -35.44 -0.40
CA TYR A 204 -6.57 -35.53 1.04
C TYR A 204 -5.62 -34.63 1.83
N GLU A 205 -4.31 -34.71 1.54
CA GLU A 205 -3.31 -33.87 2.20
C GLU A 205 -3.54 -32.40 1.91
N SER A 206 -3.88 -32.05 0.67
CA SER A 206 -4.16 -30.67 0.29
C SER A 206 -5.36 -30.10 1.04
N ILE A 207 -6.47 -30.85 1.15
CA ILE A 207 -7.65 -30.46 1.94
C ILE A 207 -7.30 -30.33 3.43
N CYS A 208 -6.44 -31.21 3.96
CA CYS A 208 -6.07 -31.18 5.37
C CYS A 208 -5.18 -29.99 5.74
N ASN A 209 -4.34 -29.55 4.82
CA ASN A 209 -3.33 -28.51 5.05
C ASN A 209 -3.74 -27.12 4.52
N SER A 210 -4.88 -27.01 3.84
CA SER A 210 -5.42 -25.72 3.42
C SER A 210 -6.16 -25.04 4.58
N CYS A 211 -5.78 -23.80 4.91
CA CYS A 211 -6.34 -23.07 6.06
C CYS A 211 -7.87 -22.98 6.03
N TYR A 212 -8.44 -22.68 4.85
CA TYR A 212 -9.88 -22.56 4.64
C TYR A 212 -10.63 -23.86 4.99
N THR A 213 -10.28 -24.98 4.36
CA THR A 213 -10.95 -26.26 4.59
C THR A 213 -10.66 -26.82 5.98
N SER A 214 -9.41 -26.71 6.45
CA SER A 214 -9.02 -27.20 7.79
C SER A 214 -9.84 -26.53 8.90
N SER A 215 -10.08 -25.23 8.77
CA SER A 215 -10.91 -24.44 9.69
C SER A 215 -12.40 -24.77 9.56
N SER A 216 -12.92 -24.86 8.33
CA SER A 216 -14.33 -25.18 8.08
C SER A 216 -14.72 -26.57 8.59
N PHE A 217 -13.86 -27.57 8.37
CA PHE A 217 -14.10 -28.93 8.86
C PHE A 217 -13.68 -29.14 10.32
N LYS A 218 -12.88 -28.25 10.90
CA LYS A 218 -12.29 -28.39 12.26
C LYS A 218 -11.46 -29.67 12.39
N LEU A 219 -10.50 -29.84 11.49
CA LEU A 219 -9.74 -31.09 11.32
C LEU A 219 -8.84 -31.45 12.52
N TRP A 220 -8.62 -30.51 13.44
CA TRP A 220 -8.01 -30.75 14.75
C TRP A 220 -8.89 -31.59 15.69
N THR A 221 -10.13 -31.93 15.29
CA THR A 221 -11.05 -32.77 16.07
C THR A 221 -11.35 -34.09 15.36
N LEU A 222 -11.58 -35.17 16.12
CA LEU A 222 -12.02 -36.46 15.59
C LEU A 222 -13.33 -36.35 14.79
N ASN A 223 -14.25 -35.50 15.25
CA ASN A 223 -15.52 -35.26 14.55
C ASN A 223 -15.31 -34.56 13.19
N GLY A 224 -14.39 -33.59 13.14
CA GLY A 224 -14.02 -32.92 11.89
C GLY A 224 -13.38 -33.88 10.89
N GLN A 225 -12.50 -34.75 11.35
CA GLN A 225 -11.92 -35.81 10.51
C GLN A 225 -13.00 -36.78 10.00
N LYS A 226 -13.99 -37.14 10.82
CA LYS A 226 -15.12 -37.98 10.38
C LYS A 226 -15.94 -37.29 9.30
N LYS A 227 -16.28 -36.01 9.49
CA LYS A 227 -17.00 -35.19 8.50
C LYS A 227 -16.24 -35.08 7.18
N LEU A 228 -14.91 -34.94 7.22
CA LEU A 228 -14.10 -34.93 6.00
C LEU A 228 -14.20 -36.27 5.25
N ARG A 229 -14.20 -37.41 5.95
CA ARG A 229 -14.38 -38.72 5.32
C ARG A 229 -15.78 -38.88 4.73
N GLU A 230 -16.81 -38.40 5.41
CA GLU A 230 -18.18 -38.35 4.90
C GLU A 230 -18.24 -37.49 3.62
N PHE A 231 -17.62 -36.31 3.63
CA PHE A 231 -17.51 -35.43 2.45
C PHE A 231 -16.79 -36.10 1.27
N LEU A 232 -15.66 -36.77 1.50
CA LEU A 232 -14.94 -37.49 0.44
C LEU A 232 -15.72 -38.69 -0.09
N ALA A 233 -16.49 -39.37 0.78
CA ALA A 233 -17.39 -40.44 0.37
C ALA A 233 -18.53 -39.92 -0.51
N ASP A 234 -19.11 -38.76 -0.16
CA ASP A 234 -20.16 -38.09 -0.95
C ASP A 234 -19.64 -37.64 -2.31
N MET A 235 -18.37 -37.23 -2.41
CA MET A 235 -17.70 -36.93 -3.69
C MET A 235 -17.47 -38.17 -4.56
N GLY A 236 -17.59 -39.38 -4.01
CA GLY A 236 -17.35 -40.63 -4.73
C GLY A 236 -15.88 -40.91 -5.02
N LEU A 237 -14.95 -40.27 -4.31
CA LEU A 237 -13.52 -40.47 -4.51
C LEU A 237 -13.01 -41.73 -3.75
N PRO A 238 -12.33 -42.66 -4.44
CA PRO A 238 -11.69 -43.81 -3.78
C PRO A 238 -10.62 -43.36 -2.77
N LEU A 239 -10.55 -44.02 -1.62
CA LEU A 239 -9.55 -43.75 -0.56
C LEU A 239 -8.08 -43.95 -0.99
N LYS A 240 -7.82 -44.53 -2.16
CA LYS A 240 -6.47 -44.85 -2.66
C LYS A 240 -5.95 -43.88 -3.73
N GLN A 241 -6.74 -42.87 -4.10
CA GLN A 241 -6.44 -41.97 -5.21
C GLN A 241 -5.65 -40.76 -4.77
#